data_AF-A0A9X1NFX3-F1
#
_entry.id   AF-A0A9X1NFX3-F1
#
_cell.length_a   1.000
_cell.length_b   1.000
_cell.length_c   1.000
_cell.angle_alpha   90.00
_cell.angle_beta   90.00
_cell.angle_gamma   90.00
#
_symmetry.space_group_name_H-M   'P 1'
#
loop_
_entity.id
_entity.type
_entity.pdbx_description
1 polymer ?
#
loop_
_entity_poly.entity_id
_entity_poly.type
_entity_poly.pdbx_seq_one_letter_code
_entity_poly.pdbx_strand_id
1 'polypeptide(L)'
;MDVEAQLRIGLNEKAVTMHAPVDPYASFLRREEQNRRSRRIRTGVVALVVAGVVGVSGAVGLNLADRSERSSPSDGMHGQENWVPVPEPTGSDSPEDIAAATEALLDSPVRGSLAGDQEWLERMRTYVAGEAAARLRENVVRPVEEKDVQFLYAGEIGNTRQVAAYVPATTKGGNDASRVYWFQGEAGEDRVKQMMYGTSADPIGDATAAFRWEYSANDEDGYLLALGPVGSTVTAGTELTFRADGTATRTIESGQEGSGLLELVVPPQPGGRADIAVTITRDGETRNITSGTLTSGMGGLDGRVFQDVVDEAMGERTAEQVWGERGPTDLPPTANWLRESLTEANLSLDSAGLEIPWAGLIDGEPALVFTVQAPGEGVLAFAWRGTLGSLDRNDYRVLMPAQGAAQRPIAYRLATLEGEQTNGINVIAPPGTVRLELKADGQDAQSLDLDESRRAEAELDPQQAATVTAYDEAGDEIGSAPVLPFAGKGSVGEAEGTRLVP
;
A
#
# COMPACT_ATOMS: atom_id res chain seq x y z
N MET A 1 -16.94 38.22 48.81
CA MET A 1 -16.68 38.51 47.39
C MET A 1 -17.00 37.23 46.64
N ASP A 2 -17.89 37.29 45.66
CA ASP A 2 -18.43 36.12 44.99
C ASP A 2 -17.45 35.60 43.92
N VAL A 3 -17.02 34.35 44.06
CA VAL A 3 -16.06 33.69 43.16
C VAL A 3 -16.64 33.58 41.75
N GLU A 4 -17.96 33.45 41.62
CA GLU A 4 -18.65 33.41 40.33
C GLU A 4 -18.54 34.76 39.61
N ALA A 5 -18.67 35.87 40.34
CA ALA A 5 -18.52 37.20 39.78
C ALA A 5 -17.08 37.47 39.31
N GLN A 6 -16.06 36.98 40.03
CA GLN A 6 -14.66 37.12 39.62
C GLN A 6 -14.34 36.26 38.40
N LEU A 7 -14.84 35.03 38.33
CA LEU A 7 -14.68 34.16 37.15
C LEU A 7 -15.35 34.76 35.91
N ARG A 8 -16.54 35.34 36.08
CA ARG A 8 -17.28 35.93 34.96
C ARG A 8 -16.60 37.18 34.41
N ILE A 9 -16.01 38.00 35.27
CA ILE A 9 -15.20 39.16 34.85
C ILE A 9 -13.94 38.69 34.14
N GLY A 10 -13.20 37.74 34.73
CA GLY A 10 -11.97 37.21 34.12
C GLY A 10 -12.20 36.53 32.78
N LEU A 11 -13.30 35.79 32.62
CA LEU A 11 -13.67 35.17 31.34
C LEU A 11 -14.06 36.20 30.28
N ASN A 12 -14.79 37.25 30.66
CA ASN A 12 -15.14 38.32 29.73
C ASN A 12 -13.91 39.13 29.28
N GLU A 13 -12.98 39.44 30.20
CA GLU A 13 -11.73 40.11 29.83
C GLU A 13 -10.90 39.25 28.87
N LYS A 14 -10.82 37.93 29.12
CA LYS A 14 -10.10 37.00 28.22
C LYS A 14 -10.79 36.86 26.85
N ALA A 15 -12.11 36.84 26.81
CA ALA A 15 -12.88 36.76 25.57
C ALA A 15 -12.71 38.01 24.69
N VAL A 16 -12.55 39.19 25.29
CA VAL A 16 -12.31 40.45 24.56
C VAL A 16 -10.88 40.52 23.98
N THR A 17 -9.91 39.82 24.58
CA THR A 17 -8.53 39.74 24.07
C THR A 17 -8.31 38.66 23.01
N MET A 18 -9.23 37.71 22.85
CA MET A 18 -9.14 36.69 21.81
C MET A 18 -9.67 37.24 20.49
N HIS A 19 -8.77 37.76 19.65
CA HIS A 19 -9.09 37.96 18.24
C HIS A 19 -9.47 36.60 17.64
N ALA A 20 -10.67 36.52 17.05
CA ALA A 20 -11.08 35.32 16.34
C ALA A 20 -9.98 34.98 15.30
N PRO A 21 -9.39 33.78 15.35
CA PRO A 21 -8.40 33.39 14.37
C PRO A 21 -9.01 33.55 12.97
N VAL A 22 -8.23 34.12 12.05
CA VAL A 22 -8.62 34.20 10.64
C VAL A 22 -9.06 32.80 10.22
N ASP A 23 -10.32 32.66 9.82
CA ASP A 23 -10.88 31.37 9.41
C ASP A 23 -9.98 30.76 8.33
N PRO A 24 -9.24 29.67 8.64
CA PRO A 24 -8.29 29.09 7.69
C PRO A 24 -9.01 28.50 6.46
N TYR A 25 -10.32 28.28 6.56
CA TYR A 25 -11.15 27.75 5.49
C TYR A 25 -11.78 28.84 4.60
N ALA A 26 -11.58 30.13 4.88
CA ALA A 26 -12.18 31.21 4.09
C ALA A 26 -11.74 31.19 2.61
N SER A 27 -10.54 30.69 2.32
CA SER A 27 -10.04 30.51 0.94
C SER A 27 -10.60 29.24 0.27
N PHE A 28 -10.88 28.21 1.06
CA PHE A 28 -11.52 26.96 0.62
C PHE A 28 -12.99 27.19 0.28
N LEU A 29 -13.74 27.86 1.17
CA LEU A 29 -15.15 28.21 0.94
C LEU A 29 -15.31 29.09 -0.31
N ARG A 30 -14.40 30.05 -0.54
CA ARG A 30 -14.38 30.84 -1.78
C ARG A 30 -14.16 29.98 -3.03
N ARG A 31 -13.22 29.03 -2.98
CA ARG A 31 -12.95 28.08 -4.08
C ARG A 31 -14.13 27.13 -4.32
N GLU A 32 -14.76 26.63 -3.26
CA GLU A 32 -15.91 25.74 -3.36
C GLU A 32 -17.12 26.46 -3.98
N GLU A 33 -17.37 27.71 -3.57
CA GLU A 33 -18.47 28.52 -4.09
C GLU A 33 -18.25 28.89 -5.57
N GLN A 34 -17.00 29.16 -5.96
CA GLN A 34 -16.61 29.39 -7.35
C GLN A 34 -16.76 28.10 -8.19
N ASN A 35 -16.39 26.95 -7.64
CA ASN A 35 -16.58 25.65 -8.30
C ASN A 35 -18.06 25.25 -8.44
N ARG A 36 -18.91 25.56 -7.45
CA ARG A 36 -20.36 25.35 -7.54
C ARG A 36 -20.99 26.22 -8.64
N ARG A 37 -20.54 27.46 -8.80
CA ARG A 37 -20.97 28.34 -9.92
C ARG A 37 -20.53 27.79 -11.27
N SER A 38 -19.28 27.36 -11.41
CA SER A 38 -18.75 26.77 -12.64
C SER A 38 -19.48 25.49 -13.05
N ARG A 39 -19.86 24.63 -12.08
CA ARG A 39 -20.66 23.43 -12.34
C ARG A 39 -22.05 23.78 -12.87
N ARG A 40 -22.76 24.73 -12.25
CA ARG A 40 -24.09 25.16 -12.71
C ARG A 40 -24.08 25.74 -14.14
N ILE A 41 -23.03 26.47 -14.50
CA ILE A 41 -22.86 27.02 -15.86
C ILE A 41 -22.62 25.88 -16.87
N ARG A 42 -21.77 24.91 -16.54
CA ARG A 42 -21.51 23.75 -17.43
C ARG A 42 -22.76 22.88 -17.62
N THR A 43 -23.52 22.60 -16.57
CA THR A 43 -24.78 21.85 -16.68
C THR A 43 -25.82 22.60 -17.53
N GLY A 44 -25.87 23.94 -17.43
CA GLY A 44 -26.74 24.76 -18.28
C GLY A 44 -26.36 24.72 -19.76
N VAL A 45 -25.06 24.72 -20.08
CA VAL A 45 -24.55 24.67 -21.47
C VAL A 45 -24.82 23.30 -22.10
N VAL A 46 -24.62 22.21 -21.36
CA VAL A 46 -24.87 20.84 -21.87
C VAL A 46 -26.36 20.62 -22.14
N ALA A 47 -27.26 21.11 -21.28
CA ALA A 47 -28.70 21.02 -21.51
C ALA A 47 -29.14 21.78 -22.78
N LEU A 48 -28.49 22.90 -23.09
CA LEU A 48 -28.77 23.72 -24.27
C LEU A 48 -28.24 23.07 -25.57
N VAL A 49 -27.10 22.37 -25.50
CA VAL A 49 -26.54 21.61 -26.64
C VAL A 49 -27.38 20.36 -26.92
N VAL A 50 -27.85 19.65 -25.90
CA VAL A 50 -28.72 18.47 -26.08
C VAL A 50 -30.09 18.87 -26.65
N ALA A 51 -30.65 20.00 -26.23
CA ALA A 51 -31.90 20.52 -26.82
C ALA A 51 -31.71 21.03 -28.28
N GLY A 52 -30.51 21.48 -28.66
CA GLY A 52 -30.20 21.91 -30.02
C GLY A 52 -29.99 20.76 -31.02
N VAL A 53 -29.51 19.59 -30.57
CA VAL A 53 -29.14 18.47 -31.45
C VAL A 53 -30.32 17.57 -31.83
N VAL A 54 -31.44 17.58 -31.07
CA VAL A 54 -32.64 16.79 -31.42
C VAL A 54 -33.49 17.45 -32.53
N GLY A 55 -33.18 18.69 -32.93
CA GLY A 55 -33.99 19.46 -33.89
C GLY A 55 -33.68 19.24 -35.38
N VAL A 56 -32.53 18.68 -35.75
CA VAL A 56 -32.13 18.58 -37.17
C VAL A 56 -31.29 17.34 -37.38
N SER A 57 -31.86 16.26 -37.95
CA SER A 57 -31.18 15.29 -38.83
C SER A 57 -32.15 14.22 -39.31
N GLY A 58 -32.98 14.59 -40.28
CA GLY A 58 -33.55 13.65 -41.23
C GLY A 58 -32.66 13.60 -42.47
N ALA A 59 -32.18 12.39 -42.77
CA ALA A 59 -31.79 11.88 -44.08
C ALA A 59 -30.46 12.32 -44.74
N VAL A 60 -29.87 11.28 -45.36
CA VAL A 60 -28.89 11.23 -46.46
C VAL A 60 -27.42 11.24 -46.06
N GLY A 61 -26.80 10.07 -46.22
CA GLY A 61 -25.35 9.89 -46.19
C GLY A 61 -24.68 10.27 -47.50
N LEU A 62 -23.37 10.45 -47.45
CA LEU A 62 -22.43 10.27 -48.56
C LEU A 62 -20.99 10.31 -48.02
N ASN A 63 -20.13 9.71 -48.83
CA ASN A 63 -18.76 9.28 -48.57
C ASN A 63 -17.69 10.38 -48.71
N LEU A 64 -16.53 10.07 -48.11
CA LEU A 64 -15.15 10.43 -48.46
C LEU A 64 -14.57 11.83 -48.17
N ALA A 65 -13.57 11.79 -47.28
CA ALA A 65 -12.17 12.18 -47.47
C ALA A 65 -11.73 13.67 -47.47
N ASP A 66 -10.77 13.88 -46.57
CA ASP A 66 -9.55 14.68 -46.69
C ASP A 66 -9.50 16.11 -46.06
N ARG A 67 -8.38 16.29 -45.35
CA ARG A 67 -7.73 17.51 -44.83
C ARG A 67 -8.19 18.24 -43.56
N SER A 68 -7.31 18.04 -42.56
CA SER A 68 -6.49 19.04 -41.86
C SER A 68 -7.06 19.83 -40.68
N GLU A 69 -6.41 19.58 -39.54
CA GLU A 69 -5.96 20.56 -38.54
C GLU A 69 -7.01 21.47 -37.89
N ARG A 70 -7.45 21.05 -36.70
CA ARG A 70 -7.44 21.92 -35.51
C ARG A 70 -7.55 21.08 -34.24
N SER A 71 -6.42 21.01 -33.56
CA SER A 71 -6.24 20.60 -32.17
C SER A 71 -7.10 21.42 -31.20
N SER A 72 -7.87 20.73 -30.35
CA SER A 72 -7.94 21.03 -28.92
C SER A 72 -8.51 19.83 -28.14
N PRO A 73 -8.03 19.60 -26.91
CA PRO A 73 -7.97 18.28 -26.31
C PRO A 73 -9.06 18.09 -25.25
N SER A 74 -9.76 16.96 -25.31
CA SER A 74 -10.57 16.46 -24.20
C SER A 74 -10.67 14.94 -24.26
N ASP A 75 -9.52 14.26 -24.19
CA ASP A 75 -9.44 12.88 -23.74
C ASP A 75 -8.67 12.88 -22.43
N GLY A 76 -9.45 12.80 -21.35
CA GLY A 76 -8.95 12.78 -19.99
C GLY A 76 -8.70 11.34 -19.55
N MET A 77 -7.49 11.12 -19.06
CA MET A 77 -7.13 10.19 -17.98
C MET A 77 -7.52 8.72 -18.17
N HIS A 78 -6.85 8.06 -19.11
CA HIS A 78 -6.23 6.77 -18.83
C HIS A 78 -4.82 6.83 -19.42
N GLY A 79 -3.86 7.28 -18.61
CA GLY A 79 -2.45 7.21 -18.96
C GLY A 79 -2.09 5.74 -19.09
N GLN A 80 -1.87 5.29 -20.33
CA GLN A 80 -1.10 4.07 -20.58
C GLN A 80 0.30 4.33 -20.06
N GLU A 81 0.64 3.60 -19.03
CA GLU A 81 1.92 3.66 -18.37
C GLU A 81 2.97 3.04 -19.30
N ASN A 82 3.94 3.83 -19.74
CA ASN A 82 5.14 3.33 -20.40
C ASN A 82 6.12 2.87 -19.31
N TRP A 83 5.87 1.71 -18.72
CA TRP A 83 6.84 1.04 -17.84
C TRP A 83 7.84 0.25 -18.67
N VAL A 84 9.13 0.48 -18.43
CA VAL A 84 10.16 -0.50 -18.80
C VAL A 84 10.09 -1.61 -17.76
N PRO A 85 9.93 -2.88 -18.16
CA PRO A 85 9.72 -3.97 -17.23
C PRO A 85 10.98 -4.21 -16.38
N VAL A 86 10.85 -4.04 -15.07
CA VAL A 86 11.54 -4.94 -14.13
C VAL A 86 11.05 -6.35 -14.50
N PRO A 87 11.89 -7.41 -14.50
CA PRO A 87 11.37 -8.75 -14.69
C PRO A 87 10.31 -9.00 -13.61
N GLU A 88 9.06 -8.87 -14.00
CA GLU A 88 7.92 -9.38 -13.25
C GLU A 88 8.21 -10.85 -12.92
N PRO A 89 7.66 -11.40 -11.82
CA PRO A 89 7.59 -12.86 -11.70
C PRO A 89 7.15 -13.41 -13.06
N THR A 90 7.93 -14.34 -13.61
CA THR A 90 7.99 -14.68 -15.05
C THR A 90 6.72 -15.33 -15.63
N GLY A 91 5.54 -15.12 -15.06
CA GLY A 91 4.26 -15.40 -15.67
C GLY A 91 3.71 -14.10 -16.25
N SER A 92 3.83 -13.90 -17.56
CA SER A 92 2.91 -12.99 -18.23
C SER A 92 1.52 -13.62 -18.08
N ASP A 93 0.72 -13.17 -17.12
CA ASP A 93 -0.64 -13.67 -16.93
C ASP A 93 -1.50 -13.21 -18.10
N SER A 94 -1.47 -13.99 -19.18
CA SER A 94 -2.33 -13.71 -20.33
C SER A 94 -3.79 -13.81 -19.87
N PRO A 95 -4.73 -13.07 -20.49
CA PRO A 95 -6.16 -13.23 -20.18
C PRO A 95 -6.65 -14.68 -20.30
N GLU A 96 -5.99 -15.50 -21.13
CA GLU A 96 -6.27 -16.93 -21.29
C GLU A 96 -5.82 -17.74 -20.06
N ASP A 97 -4.64 -17.45 -19.51
CA ASP A 97 -4.14 -18.11 -18.30
C ASP A 97 -4.99 -17.76 -17.07
N ILE A 98 -5.41 -16.49 -16.96
CA ILE A 98 -6.31 -16.03 -15.91
C ILE A 98 -7.66 -16.74 -15.99
N ALA A 99 -8.22 -16.86 -17.19
CA ALA A 99 -9.48 -17.56 -17.42
C ALA A 99 -9.37 -19.07 -17.12
N ALA A 100 -8.30 -19.73 -17.56
CA ALA A 100 -8.09 -21.16 -17.31
C ALA A 100 -7.90 -21.48 -15.82
N ALA A 101 -7.17 -20.63 -15.10
CA ALA A 101 -6.97 -20.81 -13.66
C ALA A 101 -8.25 -20.51 -12.86
N THR A 102 -9.03 -19.51 -13.31
CA THR A 102 -10.41 -19.25 -12.83
C THR A 102 -11.30 -20.48 -12.99
N GLU A 103 -11.36 -21.04 -14.20
CA GLU A 103 -12.17 -22.22 -14.48
C GLU A 103 -11.74 -23.40 -13.60
N ALA A 104 -10.44 -23.65 -13.45
CA ALA A 104 -9.94 -24.72 -12.58
C ALA A 104 -10.28 -24.50 -11.09
N LEU A 105 -10.31 -23.25 -10.61
CA LEU A 105 -10.76 -22.92 -9.26
C LEU A 105 -12.26 -23.18 -9.11
N LEU A 106 -13.08 -22.81 -10.10
CA LEU A 106 -14.51 -23.07 -10.11
C LEU A 106 -14.83 -24.56 -10.26
N ASP A 107 -14.04 -25.34 -10.98
CA ASP A 107 -14.24 -26.80 -11.09
C ASP A 107 -13.84 -27.56 -9.80
N SER A 108 -13.21 -26.86 -8.86
CA SER A 108 -12.83 -27.46 -7.57
C SER A 108 -14.07 -27.70 -6.69
N PRO A 109 -14.14 -28.83 -5.95
CA PRO A 109 -15.20 -29.06 -4.99
C PRO A 109 -15.18 -28.01 -3.86
N VAL A 110 -16.31 -27.85 -3.17
CA VAL A 110 -16.38 -27.06 -1.93
C VAL A 110 -15.40 -27.65 -0.92
N ARG A 111 -14.61 -26.79 -0.27
CA ARG A 111 -13.61 -27.17 0.73
C ARG A 111 -13.89 -26.53 2.09
N GLY A 112 -13.19 -26.98 3.12
CA GLY A 112 -13.37 -26.55 4.51
C GLY A 112 -14.25 -27.50 5.33
N SER A 113 -14.27 -27.28 6.64
CA SER A 113 -14.93 -28.18 7.61
C SER A 113 -16.46 -28.30 7.44
N LEU A 114 -17.10 -27.34 6.76
CA LEU A 114 -18.55 -27.32 6.50
C LEU A 114 -18.93 -27.76 5.09
N ALA A 115 -17.96 -28.19 4.25
CA ALA A 115 -18.22 -28.60 2.87
C ALA A 115 -19.21 -29.78 2.76
N GLY A 116 -19.29 -30.63 3.80
CA GLY A 116 -20.22 -31.76 3.87
C GLY A 116 -21.64 -31.40 4.34
N ASP A 117 -21.85 -30.21 4.92
CA ASP A 117 -23.15 -29.82 5.50
C ASP A 117 -24.06 -29.20 4.42
N GLN A 118 -24.71 -30.08 3.66
CA GLN A 118 -25.58 -29.66 2.54
C GLN A 118 -26.78 -28.83 3.01
N GLU A 119 -27.36 -29.15 4.17
CA GLU A 119 -28.52 -28.42 4.69
C GLU A 119 -28.13 -26.97 5.06
N TRP A 120 -26.97 -26.80 5.67
CA TRP A 120 -26.43 -25.48 5.97
C TRP A 120 -26.04 -24.71 4.70
N LEU A 121 -25.36 -25.37 3.74
CA LEU A 121 -24.96 -24.76 2.47
C LEU A 121 -26.18 -24.28 1.65
N GLU A 122 -27.28 -25.03 1.63
CA GLU A 122 -28.53 -24.60 0.99
C GLU A 122 -29.09 -23.31 1.61
N ARG A 123 -29.13 -23.22 2.95
CA ARG A 123 -29.54 -21.99 3.63
C ARG A 123 -28.61 -20.82 3.33
N MET A 124 -27.30 -21.08 3.30
CA MET A 124 -26.31 -20.05 2.98
C MET A 124 -26.47 -19.58 1.54
N ARG A 125 -26.79 -20.48 0.61
CA ARG A 125 -26.99 -20.18 -0.82
C ARG A 125 -28.13 -19.19 -1.04
N THR A 126 -29.26 -19.43 -0.37
CA THR A 126 -30.39 -18.48 -0.34
C THR A 126 -29.97 -17.12 0.22
N TYR A 127 -29.20 -17.11 1.32
CA TYR A 127 -28.71 -15.87 1.93
C TYR A 127 -27.78 -15.08 0.98
N VAL A 128 -26.77 -15.73 0.40
CA VAL A 128 -25.82 -15.12 -0.55
C VAL A 128 -26.54 -14.54 -1.76
N ALA A 129 -27.48 -15.30 -2.37
CA ALA A 129 -28.22 -14.81 -3.53
C ALA A 129 -29.02 -13.54 -3.19
N GLY A 130 -29.66 -13.51 -2.02
CA GLY A 130 -30.38 -12.32 -1.53
C GLY A 130 -29.48 -11.11 -1.30
N GLU A 131 -28.33 -11.30 -0.64
CA GLU A 131 -27.34 -10.25 -0.36
C GLU A 131 -26.66 -9.72 -1.62
N ALA A 132 -26.26 -10.61 -2.54
CA ALA A 132 -25.66 -10.24 -3.82
C ALA A 132 -26.68 -9.50 -4.69
N ALA A 133 -27.91 -10.01 -4.79
CA ALA A 133 -28.99 -9.34 -5.50
C ALA A 133 -29.31 -7.96 -4.90
N ALA A 134 -29.15 -7.74 -3.59
CA ALA A 134 -29.32 -6.43 -2.96
C ALA A 134 -28.21 -5.43 -3.32
N ARG A 135 -26.96 -5.89 -3.43
CA ARG A 135 -25.81 -5.03 -3.79
C ARG A 135 -25.71 -4.73 -5.28
N LEU A 136 -26.11 -5.67 -6.12
CA LEU A 136 -25.99 -5.58 -7.58
C LEU A 136 -27.17 -4.86 -8.26
N ARG A 137 -28.17 -4.38 -7.49
CA ARG A 137 -29.48 -3.89 -8.01
C ARG A 137 -29.40 -2.82 -9.08
N GLU A 138 -28.39 -1.96 -9.05
CA GLU A 138 -28.39 -0.78 -9.92
C GLU A 138 -27.85 -1.10 -11.34
N ASN A 139 -27.02 -2.14 -11.50
CA ASN A 139 -26.20 -2.30 -12.70
C ASN A 139 -26.19 -3.69 -13.36
N VAL A 140 -26.93 -4.69 -12.87
CA VAL A 140 -26.90 -6.06 -13.42
C VAL A 140 -28.13 -6.37 -14.29
N VAL A 141 -27.94 -7.13 -15.38
CA VAL A 141 -28.98 -7.55 -16.36
C VAL A 141 -29.74 -8.77 -15.88
N ARG A 142 -29.06 -9.70 -15.22
CA ARG A 142 -29.61 -10.96 -14.74
C ARG A 142 -29.62 -11.00 -13.21
N PRO A 143 -30.78 -11.17 -12.56
CA PRO A 143 -30.82 -11.40 -11.12
C PRO A 143 -29.95 -12.60 -10.73
N VAL A 144 -29.21 -12.47 -9.64
CA VAL A 144 -28.48 -13.60 -9.05
C VAL A 144 -29.51 -14.62 -8.55
N GLU A 145 -29.49 -15.83 -9.11
CA GLU A 145 -30.33 -16.95 -8.66
C GLU A 145 -29.53 -17.85 -7.71
N GLU A 146 -30.22 -18.50 -6.77
CA GLU A 146 -29.58 -19.40 -5.79
C GLU A 146 -28.76 -20.51 -6.45
N LYS A 147 -29.28 -21.08 -7.55
CA LYS A 147 -28.61 -22.15 -8.29
C LYS A 147 -27.33 -21.70 -9.00
N ASP A 148 -27.16 -20.40 -9.21
CA ASP A 148 -26.00 -19.84 -9.89
C ASP A 148 -24.86 -19.51 -8.90
N VAL A 149 -25.16 -19.41 -7.59
CA VAL A 149 -24.14 -19.27 -6.56
C VAL A 149 -23.28 -20.53 -6.53
N GLN A 150 -21.97 -20.40 -6.35
CA GLN A 150 -21.09 -21.55 -6.17
C GLN A 150 -20.20 -21.33 -4.95
N PHE A 151 -20.19 -22.29 -4.04
CA PHE A 151 -19.27 -22.24 -2.90
C PHE A 151 -17.91 -22.76 -3.31
N LEU A 152 -16.87 -21.98 -3.02
CA LEU A 152 -15.48 -22.40 -3.15
C LEU A 152 -14.96 -22.94 -1.81
N TYR A 153 -15.47 -22.38 -0.72
CA TYR A 153 -15.10 -22.71 0.64
C TYR A 153 -16.25 -22.48 1.62
N ALA A 154 -16.37 -23.38 2.59
CA ALA A 154 -17.18 -23.23 3.79
C ALA A 154 -16.52 -23.98 4.94
N GLY A 155 -16.13 -23.28 6.00
CA GLY A 155 -15.41 -23.89 7.11
C GLY A 155 -15.21 -22.97 8.30
N GLU A 156 -14.50 -23.47 9.29
CA GLU A 156 -14.15 -22.77 10.52
C GLU A 156 -12.63 -22.71 10.65
N ILE A 157 -12.12 -21.53 10.93
CA ILE A 157 -10.68 -21.26 11.13
C ILE A 157 -10.55 -20.51 12.45
N GLY A 158 -9.98 -21.16 13.46
CA GLY A 158 -9.98 -20.64 14.83
C GLY A 158 -11.40 -20.42 15.34
N ASN A 159 -11.68 -19.19 15.81
CA ASN A 159 -13.00 -18.81 16.33
C ASN A 159 -13.93 -18.21 15.26
N THR A 160 -13.56 -18.29 13.98
CA THR A 160 -14.32 -17.66 12.90
C THR A 160 -14.83 -18.68 11.89
N ARG A 161 -16.09 -18.54 11.49
CA ARG A 161 -16.73 -19.26 10.39
C ARG A 161 -16.61 -18.44 9.10
N GLN A 162 -16.15 -19.08 8.02
CA GLN A 162 -15.81 -18.45 6.76
C GLN A 162 -16.52 -19.10 5.58
N VAL A 163 -16.99 -18.27 4.65
CA VAL A 163 -17.57 -18.71 3.37
C VAL A 163 -17.03 -17.87 2.23
N ALA A 164 -16.56 -18.55 1.19
CA ALA A 164 -16.24 -17.96 -0.10
C ALA A 164 -17.25 -18.44 -1.14
N ALA A 165 -18.01 -17.51 -1.71
CA ALA A 165 -19.04 -17.81 -2.69
C ALA A 165 -18.78 -17.05 -4.00
N TYR A 166 -18.53 -17.77 -5.08
CA TYR A 166 -18.55 -17.23 -6.43
C TYR A 166 -20.01 -16.95 -6.83
N VAL A 167 -20.25 -15.74 -7.30
CA VAL A 167 -21.56 -15.31 -7.78
C VAL A 167 -21.40 -14.76 -9.19
N PRO A 168 -21.89 -15.46 -10.22
CA PRO A 168 -21.82 -14.98 -11.58
C PRO A 168 -22.77 -13.81 -11.78
N ALA A 169 -22.31 -12.75 -12.44
CA ALA A 169 -23.14 -11.59 -12.73
C ALA A 169 -22.72 -10.92 -14.05
N THR A 170 -23.67 -10.27 -14.72
CA THR A 170 -23.40 -9.52 -15.95
C THR A 170 -24.00 -8.13 -15.85
N THR A 171 -23.19 -7.10 -16.06
CA THR A 171 -23.65 -5.72 -16.03
C THR A 171 -24.54 -5.36 -17.23
N LYS A 172 -25.29 -4.26 -17.14
CA LYS A 172 -26.10 -3.68 -18.24
C LYS A 172 -25.30 -3.40 -19.52
N GLY A 173 -23.98 -3.23 -19.40
CA GLY A 173 -23.07 -3.07 -20.54
C GLY A 173 -22.58 -4.38 -21.17
N GLY A 174 -23.00 -5.54 -20.65
CA GLY A 174 -22.51 -6.84 -21.10
C GLY A 174 -21.16 -7.26 -20.49
N ASN A 175 -20.57 -6.41 -19.64
CA ASN A 175 -19.33 -6.75 -18.95
C ASN A 175 -19.59 -7.78 -17.85
N ASP A 176 -18.69 -8.74 -17.71
CA ASP A 176 -18.66 -9.66 -16.59
C ASP A 176 -18.48 -8.89 -15.28
N ALA A 177 -19.38 -9.15 -14.33
CA ALA A 177 -19.35 -8.61 -12.97
C ALA A 177 -19.40 -9.74 -11.93
N SER A 178 -19.09 -10.96 -12.36
CA SER A 178 -18.94 -12.09 -11.46
C SER A 178 -17.92 -11.75 -10.37
N ARG A 179 -18.15 -12.19 -9.14
CA ARG A 179 -17.27 -11.87 -8.00
C ARG A 179 -17.23 -13.03 -7.01
N VAL A 180 -16.16 -13.11 -6.25
CA VAL A 180 -16.11 -13.93 -5.03
C VAL A 180 -16.52 -13.06 -3.85
N TYR A 181 -17.61 -13.45 -3.20
CA TYR A 181 -18.16 -12.82 -2.02
C TYR A 181 -17.71 -13.57 -0.77
N TRP A 182 -17.24 -12.81 0.22
CA TRP A 182 -16.74 -13.34 1.49
C TRP A 182 -17.70 -13.04 2.63
N PHE A 183 -18.05 -14.06 3.39
CA PHE A 183 -18.92 -13.95 4.57
C PHE A 183 -18.20 -14.50 5.80
N GLN A 184 -18.25 -13.76 6.91
CA GLN A 184 -17.65 -14.13 8.19
C GLN A 184 -18.71 -14.21 9.28
N GLY A 185 -18.53 -15.10 10.24
CA GLY A 185 -19.33 -15.16 11.47
C GLY A 185 -18.52 -15.82 12.59
N GLU A 186 -19.09 -15.94 13.78
CA GLU A 186 -18.48 -16.72 14.85
C GLU A 186 -18.51 -18.22 14.53
N ALA A 187 -17.49 -18.96 14.97
CA ALA A 187 -17.51 -20.43 14.89
C ALA A 187 -18.71 -21.00 15.65
N GLY A 188 -19.33 -22.04 15.11
CA GLY A 188 -20.57 -22.62 15.64
C GLY A 188 -21.85 -21.82 15.34
N GLU A 189 -21.78 -20.66 14.65
CA GLU A 189 -22.98 -19.86 14.37
C GLU A 189 -23.86 -20.48 13.28
N ASP A 190 -24.92 -21.18 13.68
CA ASP A 190 -25.81 -21.89 12.77
C ASP A 190 -26.75 -20.98 11.97
N ARG A 191 -26.93 -19.72 12.38
CA ARG A 191 -27.80 -18.76 11.69
C ARG A 191 -27.01 -18.04 10.62
N VAL A 192 -27.18 -18.48 9.38
CA VAL A 192 -26.61 -17.84 8.18
C VAL A 192 -26.87 -16.33 8.09
N LYS A 193 -27.95 -15.82 8.70
CA LYS A 193 -28.27 -14.38 8.75
C LYS A 193 -27.36 -13.54 9.65
N GLN A 194 -26.61 -14.20 10.54
CA GLN A 194 -25.63 -13.55 11.40
C GLN A 194 -24.24 -13.53 10.76
N MET A 195 -24.06 -14.23 9.64
CA MET A 195 -22.86 -14.07 8.81
C MET A 195 -22.84 -12.66 8.23
N MET A 196 -21.79 -11.91 8.55
CA MET A 196 -21.54 -10.60 7.99
C MET A 196 -20.83 -10.72 6.64
N TYR A 197 -21.31 -9.96 5.66
CA TYR A 197 -20.51 -9.68 4.47
C TYR A 197 -19.25 -8.92 4.88
N GLY A 198 -18.07 -9.43 4.53
CA GLY A 198 -16.82 -8.72 4.76
C GLY A 198 -16.38 -7.91 3.56
N THR A 199 -16.11 -8.60 2.45
CA THR A 199 -15.59 -7.98 1.22
C THR A 199 -16.00 -8.78 -0.01
N SER A 200 -15.82 -8.18 -1.17
CA SER A 200 -15.88 -8.84 -2.47
C SER A 200 -14.55 -8.58 -3.16
N ALA A 201 -13.86 -9.63 -3.60
CA ALA A 201 -12.76 -9.46 -4.53
C ALA A 201 -13.33 -9.27 -5.94
N ASP A 202 -12.65 -8.50 -6.80
CA ASP A 202 -12.85 -8.63 -8.24
C ASP A 202 -12.67 -10.10 -8.65
N PRO A 203 -13.36 -10.57 -9.71
CA PRO A 203 -13.27 -11.97 -10.11
C PRO A 203 -11.82 -12.30 -10.39
N ILE A 204 -11.20 -13.04 -9.48
CA ILE A 204 -10.03 -13.87 -9.74
C ILE A 204 -8.96 -13.06 -10.50
N GLY A 205 -8.71 -11.83 -10.02
CA GLY A 205 -7.88 -10.83 -10.68
C GLY A 205 -6.38 -11.18 -10.70
N ASP A 206 -5.98 -12.13 -9.87
CA ASP A 206 -4.65 -12.76 -9.86
C ASP A 206 -4.75 -14.29 -10.07
N ALA A 207 -5.77 -14.72 -10.83
CA ALA A 207 -5.96 -16.03 -11.47
C ALA A 207 -6.09 -17.29 -10.60
N THR A 208 -5.48 -17.35 -9.42
CA THR A 208 -5.19 -18.63 -8.77
C THR A 208 -5.67 -18.73 -7.35
N ALA A 209 -6.06 -17.65 -6.67
CA ALA A 209 -6.67 -17.81 -5.35
C ALA A 209 -7.71 -16.80 -4.92
N ALA A 210 -8.65 -17.29 -4.12
CA ALA A 210 -9.43 -16.44 -3.23
C ALA A 210 -8.68 -16.32 -1.90
N PHE A 211 -8.44 -15.07 -1.48
CA PHE A 211 -7.72 -14.72 -0.28
C PHE A 211 -8.60 -13.95 0.71
N ARG A 212 -8.58 -14.32 2.00
CA ARG A 212 -9.13 -13.49 3.06
C ARG A 212 -8.24 -13.50 4.30
N TRP A 213 -8.14 -12.32 4.88
CA TRP A 213 -7.46 -12.06 6.12
C TRP A 213 -8.32 -11.18 7.01
N GLU A 214 -8.41 -11.55 8.29
CA GLU A 214 -8.97 -10.68 9.31
C GLU A 214 -8.15 -10.78 10.58
N TYR A 215 -7.90 -9.61 11.17
CA TYR A 215 -7.13 -9.37 12.36
C TYR A 215 -7.93 -8.40 13.23
N SER A 216 -8.12 -8.79 14.48
CA SER A 216 -8.71 -7.96 15.51
C SER A 216 -7.63 -7.07 16.08
N ALA A 217 -7.83 -5.74 16.06
CA ALA A 217 -6.79 -4.76 16.38
C ALA A 217 -6.15 -4.91 17.78
N ASN A 218 -6.66 -5.76 18.68
CA ASN A 218 -6.17 -5.86 20.06
C ASN A 218 -6.34 -7.29 20.65
N ASP A 219 -5.32 -8.14 20.53
CA ASP A 219 -5.14 -9.39 21.28
C ASP A 219 -5.91 -10.66 20.85
N GLU A 220 -6.63 -10.67 19.74
CA GLU A 220 -7.30 -11.89 19.26
C GLU A 220 -6.61 -12.47 18.02
N ASP A 221 -6.60 -13.79 17.94
CA ASP A 221 -6.12 -14.52 16.76
C ASP A 221 -6.89 -14.09 15.51
N GLY A 222 -6.15 -13.78 14.45
CA GLY A 222 -6.67 -13.64 13.11
C GLY A 222 -6.74 -14.97 12.37
N TYR A 223 -7.15 -14.92 11.11
CA TYR A 223 -7.07 -16.07 10.21
C TYR A 223 -6.60 -15.67 8.82
N LEU A 224 -5.96 -16.63 8.17
CA LEU A 224 -5.58 -16.65 6.77
C LEU A 224 -6.35 -17.77 6.06
N LEU A 225 -6.99 -17.43 4.96
CA LEU A 225 -7.59 -18.41 4.06
C LEU A 225 -7.15 -18.12 2.63
N ALA A 226 -6.52 -19.11 1.99
CA ALA A 226 -6.10 -19.05 0.60
C ALA A 226 -6.56 -20.28 -0.18
N LEU A 227 -7.19 -20.04 -1.34
CA LEU A 227 -7.89 -21.06 -2.14
C LEU A 227 -7.34 -21.19 -3.56
N GLY A 228 -6.40 -22.09 -3.79
CA GLY A 228 -5.98 -22.57 -5.11
C GLY A 228 -6.95 -23.52 -5.82
N PRO A 229 -6.77 -23.83 -7.11
CA PRO A 229 -7.39 -24.99 -7.75
C PRO A 229 -6.95 -26.31 -7.10
N VAL A 230 -7.79 -27.34 -7.11
CA VAL A 230 -7.34 -28.71 -6.76
C VAL A 230 -6.20 -29.15 -7.69
N GLY A 231 -5.23 -29.86 -7.12
CA GLY A 231 -3.96 -30.21 -7.76
C GLY A 231 -2.84 -29.20 -7.49
N SER A 232 -3.14 -28.08 -6.82
CA SER A 232 -2.13 -27.11 -6.38
C SER A 232 -1.77 -27.25 -4.90
N THR A 233 -0.63 -26.70 -4.52
CA THR A 233 -0.18 -26.52 -3.13
C THR A 233 -0.14 -25.03 -2.85
N VAL A 234 -0.78 -24.62 -1.75
CA VAL A 234 -0.76 -23.22 -1.29
C VAL A 234 0.23 -23.12 -0.14
N THR A 235 1.13 -22.16 -0.18
CA THR A 235 2.02 -21.81 0.94
C THR A 235 1.85 -20.36 1.33
N ALA A 236 1.99 -20.05 2.61
CA ALA A 236 2.03 -18.69 3.11
C ALA A 236 3.28 -18.47 3.96
N GLY A 237 4.03 -17.43 3.65
CA GLY A 237 5.04 -16.88 4.53
C GLY A 237 4.41 -15.91 5.53
N THR A 238 4.47 -16.25 6.80
CA THR A 238 4.10 -15.41 7.95
C THR A 238 5.36 -14.99 8.72
N GLU A 239 5.23 -14.07 9.67
CA GLU A 239 6.29 -13.68 10.60
C GLU A 239 7.61 -13.28 9.93
N LEU A 240 7.63 -12.10 9.30
CA LEU A 240 8.85 -11.54 8.75
C LEU A 240 9.84 -11.19 9.88
N THR A 241 11.01 -11.83 9.87
CA THR A 241 12.10 -11.61 10.81
C THR A 241 13.30 -11.02 10.08
N PHE A 242 13.85 -9.92 10.58
CA PHE A 242 15.05 -9.28 10.02
C PHE A 242 16.30 -9.78 10.73
N ARG A 243 17.23 -10.37 10.01
CA ARG A 243 18.47 -10.88 10.59
C ARG A 243 19.56 -9.81 10.61
N ALA A 244 20.46 -9.93 11.58
CA ALA A 244 21.63 -9.06 11.73
C ALA A 244 22.55 -9.00 10.50
N ASP A 245 22.51 -10.03 9.64
CA ASP A 245 23.31 -10.11 8.41
C ASP A 245 22.71 -9.33 7.22
N GLY A 246 21.57 -8.66 7.42
CA GLY A 246 20.90 -7.90 6.36
C GLY A 246 19.96 -8.76 5.50
N THR A 247 19.60 -9.96 5.94
CA THR A 247 18.59 -10.81 5.27
C THR A 247 17.27 -10.82 6.03
N ALA A 248 16.15 -11.02 5.32
CA ALA A 248 14.86 -11.27 5.94
C ALA A 248 14.41 -12.71 5.69
N THR A 249 13.67 -13.29 6.63
CA THR A 249 13.00 -14.58 6.44
C THR A 249 11.61 -14.60 7.02
N ARG A 250 10.80 -15.48 6.46
CA ARG A 250 9.46 -15.79 6.94
C ARG A 250 9.39 -17.22 7.46
N THR A 251 8.49 -17.44 8.41
CA THR A 251 7.96 -18.76 8.71
C THR A 251 7.06 -19.17 7.55
N ILE A 252 7.37 -20.28 6.89
CA ILE A 252 6.56 -20.77 5.76
C ILE A 252 5.62 -21.86 6.26
N GLU A 253 4.33 -21.61 6.13
CA GLU A 253 3.26 -22.58 6.36
C GLU A 253 2.78 -23.14 5.02
N SER A 254 2.53 -24.45 4.96
CA SER A 254 2.05 -25.12 3.76
C SER A 254 0.71 -25.78 4.00
N GLY A 255 -0.22 -25.54 3.08
CA GLY A 255 -1.43 -26.32 2.94
C GLY A 255 -1.11 -27.77 2.55
N GLN A 256 -2.12 -28.63 2.61
CA GLN A 256 -1.98 -30.01 2.15
C GLN A 256 -1.67 -30.03 0.65
N GLU A 257 -0.64 -30.78 0.24
CA GLU A 257 -0.24 -30.92 -1.16
C GLU A 257 -1.40 -31.37 -2.05
N GLY A 258 -1.62 -30.66 -3.16
CA GLY A 258 -2.67 -30.94 -4.13
C GLY A 258 -4.10 -30.55 -3.68
N SER A 259 -4.30 -30.05 -2.46
CA SER A 259 -5.62 -29.62 -2.00
C SER A 259 -6.05 -28.25 -2.55
N GLY A 260 -5.08 -27.42 -2.93
CA GLY A 260 -5.29 -26.01 -3.21
C GLY A 260 -5.87 -25.23 -2.03
N LEU A 261 -5.67 -25.66 -0.78
CA LEU A 261 -6.23 -25.01 0.41
C LEU A 261 -5.14 -24.78 1.45
N LEU A 262 -5.09 -23.56 1.96
CA LEU A 262 -4.41 -23.24 3.22
C LEU A 262 -5.38 -22.52 4.14
N GLU A 263 -5.56 -23.09 5.33
CA GLU A 263 -6.26 -22.52 6.48
C GLU A 263 -5.22 -22.32 7.57
N LEU A 264 -5.06 -21.10 8.08
CA LEU A 264 -4.12 -20.81 9.14
C LEU A 264 -4.76 -19.86 10.15
N VAL A 265 -4.68 -20.21 11.43
CA VAL A 265 -4.93 -19.26 12.53
C VAL A 265 -3.65 -18.47 12.71
N VAL A 266 -3.72 -17.14 12.66
CA VAL A 266 -2.52 -16.32 12.78
C VAL A 266 -2.57 -15.51 14.07
N PRO A 267 -1.58 -15.69 14.96
CA PRO A 267 -1.60 -15.03 16.25
C PRO A 267 -1.51 -13.50 16.11
N PRO A 268 -1.90 -12.78 17.17
CA PRO A 268 -1.68 -11.35 17.30
C PRO A 268 -0.24 -10.95 16.91
N GLN A 269 -0.10 -9.97 16.04
CA GLN A 269 1.20 -9.41 15.63
C GLN A 269 1.39 -8.01 16.23
N PRO A 270 2.63 -7.65 16.62
CA PRO A 270 2.95 -6.29 17.04
C PRO A 270 2.55 -5.26 15.97
N GLY A 271 1.84 -4.20 16.35
CA GLY A 271 1.36 -3.18 15.39
C GLY A 271 0.10 -3.58 14.60
N GLY A 272 -0.47 -4.76 14.87
CA GLY A 272 -1.78 -5.16 14.38
C GLY A 272 -1.85 -5.51 12.89
N ARG A 273 -0.71 -5.78 12.25
CA ARG A 273 -0.63 -6.20 10.84
C ARG A 273 0.35 -7.35 10.69
N ALA A 274 -0.02 -8.35 9.89
CA ALA A 274 0.91 -9.36 9.44
C ALA A 274 1.40 -8.99 8.04
N ASP A 275 2.71 -9.03 7.82
CA ASP A 275 3.24 -9.13 6.47
C ASP A 275 3.06 -10.59 6.03
N ILE A 276 2.34 -10.80 4.92
CA ILE A 276 2.04 -12.13 4.41
C ILE A 276 2.41 -12.20 2.93
N ALA A 277 3.11 -13.27 2.58
CA ALA A 277 3.35 -13.64 1.19
C ALA A 277 2.66 -14.98 0.93
N VAL A 278 1.68 -15.02 0.01
CA VAL A 278 1.01 -16.27 -0.35
C VAL A 278 1.39 -16.66 -1.76
N THR A 279 1.80 -17.92 -1.91
CA THR A 279 2.16 -18.50 -3.20
C THR A 279 1.36 -19.76 -3.47
N ILE A 280 1.10 -20.01 -4.75
CA ILE A 280 0.51 -21.25 -5.23
C ILE A 280 1.49 -21.93 -6.15
N THR A 281 1.71 -23.22 -5.91
CA THR A 281 2.48 -24.09 -6.78
C THR A 281 1.54 -25.10 -7.44
N ARG A 282 1.56 -25.18 -8.77
CA ARG A 282 0.79 -26.16 -9.56
C ARG A 282 1.63 -26.60 -10.74
N ASP A 283 1.66 -27.91 -11.01
CA ASP A 283 2.39 -28.48 -12.16
C ASP A 283 3.88 -28.06 -12.23
N GLY A 284 4.49 -27.80 -11.06
CA GLY A 284 5.88 -27.34 -10.93
C GLY A 284 6.09 -25.83 -11.11
N GLU A 285 5.05 -25.09 -11.49
CA GLU A 285 5.05 -23.64 -11.61
C GLU A 285 4.59 -23.00 -10.30
N THR A 286 5.33 -22.01 -9.79
CA THR A 286 4.96 -21.26 -8.57
C THR A 286 4.61 -19.83 -8.94
N ARG A 287 3.44 -19.38 -8.49
CA ARG A 287 2.94 -18.01 -8.66
C ARG A 287 2.73 -17.35 -7.31
N ASN A 288 3.10 -16.07 -7.22
CA ASN A 288 2.78 -15.24 -6.06
C ASN A 288 1.35 -14.72 -6.24
N ILE A 289 0.45 -15.03 -5.31
CA ILE A 289 -0.92 -14.51 -5.31
C ILE A 289 -0.92 -13.10 -4.71
N THR A 290 -0.20 -12.94 -3.61
CA THR A 290 -0.10 -11.66 -2.92
C THR A 290 1.20 -11.62 -2.12
N SER A 291 1.79 -10.43 -2.04
CA SER A 291 2.93 -10.14 -1.18
C SER A 291 2.75 -8.75 -0.60
N GLY A 292 2.71 -8.65 0.72
CA GLY A 292 2.72 -7.37 1.41
C GLY A 292 1.89 -7.38 2.69
N THR A 293 1.79 -6.21 3.28
CA THR A 293 1.10 -5.99 4.54
C THR A 293 -0.40 -5.93 4.32
N LEU A 294 -1.11 -6.92 4.84
CA LEU A 294 -2.56 -6.98 4.71
C LEU A 294 -3.21 -6.34 5.92
N THR A 295 -3.94 -5.25 5.67
CA THR A 295 -4.72 -4.57 6.70
C THR A 295 -6.12 -5.16 6.70
N SER A 296 -6.60 -5.67 7.83
CA SER A 296 -8.02 -5.96 8.00
C SER A 296 -8.67 -4.89 8.85
N GLY A 297 -9.56 -4.12 8.23
CA GLY A 297 -10.31 -3.11 8.93
C GLY A 297 -9.48 -1.90 9.33
N MET A 298 -10.17 -0.77 9.47
CA MET A 298 -9.60 0.52 9.90
C MET A 298 -9.26 0.51 11.39
N GLY A 299 -8.49 -0.48 11.85
CA GLY A 299 -7.80 -0.45 13.14
C GLY A 299 -6.59 0.46 13.01
N GLY A 300 -6.81 1.76 12.86
CA GLY A 300 -5.73 2.72 13.01
C GLY A 300 -5.18 2.58 14.43
N LEU A 301 -3.87 2.43 14.57
CA LEU A 301 -3.18 2.87 15.78
C LEU A 301 -3.75 4.26 16.12
N ASP A 302 -4.27 4.45 17.34
CA ASP A 302 -4.82 5.75 17.76
C ASP A 302 -3.74 6.80 17.46
N GLY A 303 -4.00 7.71 16.53
CA GLY A 303 -2.97 8.63 16.00
C GLY A 303 -2.29 9.47 17.08
N ARG A 304 -2.87 9.51 18.29
CA ARG A 304 -2.28 10.09 19.50
C ARG A 304 -1.10 9.30 20.05
N VAL A 305 -1.19 7.96 20.11
CA VAL A 305 -0.07 7.11 20.57
C VAL A 305 1.12 7.26 19.63
N PHE A 306 0.86 7.36 18.33
CA PHE A 306 1.93 7.49 17.36
C PHE A 306 2.65 8.84 17.45
N GLN A 307 1.92 9.95 17.66
CA GLN A 307 2.55 11.26 17.87
C GLN A 307 3.41 11.26 19.13
N ASP A 308 2.93 10.65 20.23
CA ASP A 308 3.71 10.54 21.47
C ASP A 308 5.01 9.75 21.26
N VAL A 309 4.97 8.67 20.47
CA VAL A 309 6.16 7.87 20.16
C VAL A 309 7.11 8.59 19.19
N VAL A 310 6.59 9.32 18.21
CA VAL A 310 7.43 10.21 17.38
C VAL A 310 8.08 11.26 18.26
N ASP A 311 7.33 11.91 19.14
CA ASP A 311 7.84 12.93 20.05
C ASP A 311 8.88 12.32 21.02
N GLU A 312 8.68 11.08 21.50
CA GLU A 312 9.63 10.34 22.34
C GLU A 312 10.90 9.90 21.59
N ALA A 313 10.75 9.38 20.37
CA ALA A 313 11.88 8.96 19.53
C ALA A 313 12.70 10.16 19.01
N MET A 314 12.05 11.30 18.82
CA MET A 314 12.70 12.59 18.59
C MET A 314 13.39 13.09 19.87
N GLY A 315 12.96 12.63 21.05
CA GLY A 315 13.51 12.96 22.36
C GLY A 315 13.27 14.41 22.77
N GLU A 316 14.18 14.98 23.58
CA GLU A 316 14.19 16.43 23.84
C GLU A 316 14.66 17.27 22.64
N ARG A 317 14.95 16.64 21.49
CA ARG A 317 15.30 17.41 20.30
C ARG A 317 14.07 18.15 19.85
N THR A 318 14.11 19.48 19.91
CA THR A 318 12.98 20.27 19.42
C THR A 318 12.74 19.93 17.95
N ALA A 319 11.50 20.06 17.49
CA ALA A 319 11.20 20.05 16.06
C ALA A 319 12.20 20.97 15.30
N GLU A 320 12.58 22.11 15.86
CA GLU A 320 13.65 22.98 15.33
C GLU A 320 15.06 22.35 15.28
N GLN A 321 15.42 21.43 16.16
CA GLN A 321 16.73 20.76 16.13
C GLN A 321 16.80 19.60 15.14
N VAL A 322 15.68 18.91 14.89
CA VAL A 322 15.63 17.83 13.88
C VAL A 322 15.32 18.37 12.49
N TRP A 323 14.42 19.36 12.38
CA TRP A 323 14.01 19.97 11.12
C TRP A 323 14.86 21.22 10.76
N GLY A 324 15.64 21.76 11.70
CA GLY A 324 16.45 22.97 11.50
C GLY A 324 15.62 24.23 11.21
N GLU A 325 16.24 25.24 10.59
CA GLU A 325 15.57 26.42 10.01
C GLU A 325 14.77 26.08 8.72
N ARG A 326 14.76 24.81 8.30
CA ARG A 326 14.39 24.38 6.94
C ARG A 326 12.89 24.15 6.74
N GLY A 327 12.09 24.53 7.75
CA GLY A 327 10.65 24.59 7.72
C GLY A 327 9.98 23.31 8.24
N PRO A 328 8.73 23.41 8.73
CA PRO A 328 8.00 22.23 9.15
C PRO A 328 7.71 21.40 7.90
N THR A 329 8.35 20.23 7.79
CA THR A 329 7.58 19.09 7.30
C THR A 329 6.26 19.14 8.04
N ASP A 330 5.16 19.18 7.30
CA ASP A 330 3.85 19.01 7.91
C ASP A 330 3.97 17.68 8.71
N LEU A 331 4.00 17.77 10.04
CA LEU A 331 4.25 16.62 10.91
C LEU A 331 3.23 15.50 10.67
N PRO A 332 1.94 15.79 10.36
CA PRO A 332 0.95 14.74 10.12
C PRO A 332 1.26 13.77 8.96
N PRO A 333 1.61 14.20 7.72
CA PRO A 333 2.00 13.25 6.67
C PRO A 333 3.24 12.45 7.01
N THR A 334 4.26 13.09 7.59
CA THR A 334 5.52 12.41 7.93
C THR A 334 5.29 11.34 9.00
N ALA A 335 4.47 11.66 10.00
CA ALA A 335 4.06 10.73 11.02
C ALA A 335 3.26 9.56 10.42
N ASN A 336 2.29 9.84 9.56
CA ASN A 336 1.53 8.77 8.89
C ASN A 336 2.42 7.88 8.03
N TRP A 337 3.36 8.44 7.28
CA TRP A 337 4.29 7.68 6.46
C TRP A 337 5.24 6.81 7.29
N LEU A 338 5.82 7.35 8.37
CA LEU A 338 6.64 6.59 9.31
C LEU A 338 5.82 5.44 9.92
N ARG A 339 4.58 5.71 10.35
CA ARG A 339 3.65 4.71 10.86
C ARG A 339 3.41 3.61 9.85
N GLU A 340 3.12 3.97 8.60
CA GLU A 340 2.88 3.03 7.51
C GLU A 340 4.13 2.20 7.21
N SER A 341 5.31 2.81 7.17
CA SER A 341 6.58 2.12 6.94
C SER A 341 6.93 1.12 8.05
N LEU A 342 6.73 1.49 9.31
CA LEU A 342 6.93 0.60 10.47
C LEU A 342 5.92 -0.55 10.46
N THR A 343 4.67 -0.21 10.17
CA THR A 343 3.61 -1.18 10.05
C THR A 343 3.87 -2.16 8.90
N GLU A 344 4.40 -1.67 7.78
CA GLU A 344 4.80 -2.49 6.64
C GLU A 344 5.99 -3.40 6.94
N ALA A 345 6.83 -3.00 7.89
CA ALA A 345 7.93 -3.80 8.39
C ALA A 345 7.52 -4.75 9.53
N ASN A 346 6.25 -4.74 9.97
CA ASN A 346 5.81 -5.47 11.16
C ASN A 346 6.64 -5.13 12.42
N LEU A 347 7.01 -3.86 12.58
CA LEU A 347 7.80 -3.39 13.72
C LEU A 347 6.98 -2.50 14.65
N SER A 348 7.13 -2.73 15.96
CA SER A 348 6.70 -1.79 16.99
C SER A 348 7.88 -0.96 17.49
N LEU A 349 7.68 0.35 17.60
CA LEU A 349 8.64 1.28 18.20
C LEU A 349 8.86 1.01 19.69
N ASP A 350 7.95 0.32 20.38
CA ASP A 350 8.17 -0.13 21.78
C ASP A 350 9.38 -1.07 21.90
N SER A 351 9.72 -1.73 20.79
CA SER A 351 10.75 -2.77 20.72
C SER A 351 11.93 -2.42 19.82
N ALA A 352 11.85 -1.31 19.06
CA ALA A 352 12.85 -0.95 18.06
C ALA A 352 13.36 0.48 18.27
N GLY A 353 14.66 0.69 18.10
CA GLY A 353 15.25 2.02 18.08
C GLY A 353 14.97 2.71 16.76
N LEU A 354 14.53 3.98 16.80
CA LEU A 354 14.34 4.85 15.64
C LEU A 354 15.44 5.92 15.63
N GLU A 355 16.08 6.13 14.48
CA GLU A 355 16.99 7.26 14.26
C GLU A 355 16.60 8.02 12.99
N ILE A 356 16.84 9.33 13.00
CA ILE A 356 16.63 10.20 11.84
C ILE A 356 17.99 10.77 11.43
N PRO A 357 18.73 10.11 10.51
CA PRO A 357 20.04 10.60 10.06
C PRO A 357 19.93 11.90 9.27
N TRP A 358 18.81 12.16 8.60
CA TRP A 358 18.64 13.37 7.79
C TRP A 358 17.16 13.74 7.55
N ALA A 359 16.88 15.04 7.52
CA ALA A 359 15.61 15.62 7.10
C ALA A 359 15.85 16.95 6.37
N GLY A 360 15.00 17.30 5.41
CA GLY A 360 15.14 18.55 4.66
C GLY A 360 14.17 18.69 3.50
N LEU A 361 14.61 19.43 2.48
CA LEU A 361 13.87 19.64 1.23
C LEU A 361 14.67 19.06 0.06
N ILE A 362 13.98 18.41 -0.88
CA ILE A 362 14.52 17.97 -2.16
C ILE A 362 13.57 18.47 -3.24
N ASP A 363 14.05 19.28 -4.17
CA ASP A 363 13.22 19.95 -5.20
C ASP A 363 12.05 20.77 -4.61
N GLY A 364 12.26 21.33 -3.41
CA GLY A 364 11.24 22.11 -2.69
C GLY A 364 10.22 21.25 -1.94
N GLU A 365 10.30 19.92 -2.04
CA GLU A 365 9.42 18.99 -1.34
C GLU A 365 10.04 18.49 -0.04
N PRO A 366 9.24 18.34 1.04
CA PRO A 366 9.72 17.73 2.27
C PRO A 366 10.25 16.32 2.05
N ALA A 367 11.38 16.01 2.67
CA ALA A 367 12.01 14.71 2.60
C ALA A 367 12.63 14.31 3.94
N LEU A 368 12.62 13.00 4.20
CA LEU A 368 13.08 12.39 5.44
C LEU A 368 13.81 11.10 5.14
N VAL A 369 14.91 10.86 5.84
CA VAL A 369 15.53 9.53 5.95
C VAL A 369 15.48 9.12 7.41
N PHE A 370 14.96 7.93 7.68
CA PHE A 370 14.97 7.34 9.01
C PHE A 370 15.47 5.89 8.96
N THR A 371 16.00 5.43 10.08
CA THR A 371 16.41 4.05 10.29
C THR A 371 15.72 3.45 11.50
N VAL A 372 15.42 2.15 11.44
CA VAL A 372 14.77 1.40 12.52
C VAL A 372 15.55 0.12 12.75
N GLN A 373 15.80 -0.21 14.02
CA GLN A 373 16.50 -1.44 14.39
C GLN A 373 15.88 -2.06 15.65
N ALA A 374 15.39 -3.30 15.52
CA ALA A 374 15.08 -4.13 16.67
C ALA A 374 16.38 -4.77 17.25
N PRO A 375 16.44 -5.05 18.56
CA PRO A 375 17.61 -5.64 19.20
C PRO A 375 18.07 -6.95 18.53
N GLY A 376 19.31 -6.97 18.04
CA GLY A 376 19.90 -8.15 17.41
C GLY A 376 19.49 -8.37 15.95
N GLU A 377 18.74 -7.45 15.36
CA GLU A 377 18.30 -7.49 13.96
C GLU A 377 19.13 -6.55 13.07
N GLY A 378 18.94 -6.66 11.76
CA GLY A 378 19.46 -5.71 10.77
C GLY A 378 18.84 -4.32 10.95
N VAL A 379 19.41 -3.32 10.25
CA VAL A 379 18.92 -1.94 10.27
C VAL A 379 18.08 -1.69 9.03
N LEU A 380 16.80 -1.40 9.20
CA LEU A 380 15.95 -0.93 8.11
C LEU A 380 16.20 0.55 7.89
N ALA A 381 16.40 0.96 6.64
CA ALA A 381 16.51 2.34 6.22
C ALA A 381 15.37 2.69 5.26
N PHE A 382 14.75 3.83 5.50
CA PHE A 382 13.64 4.35 4.71
C PHE A 382 13.96 5.76 4.27
N ALA A 383 13.60 6.10 3.03
CA ALA A 383 13.62 7.47 2.55
C ALA A 383 12.30 7.83 1.87
N TRP A 384 11.81 9.01 2.21
CA TRP A 384 10.58 9.58 1.67
C TRP A 384 10.80 10.98 1.18
N ARG A 385 10.01 11.33 0.17
CA ARG A 385 9.87 12.66 -0.36
C ARG A 385 8.43 12.90 -0.79
N GLY A 386 7.82 13.98 -0.34
CA GLY A 386 6.57 14.48 -0.91
C GLY A 386 5.64 15.17 0.06
N THR A 387 4.33 15.04 -0.20
CA THR A 387 3.25 15.73 0.51
C THR A 387 2.23 14.74 1.07
N LEU A 388 1.19 15.24 1.75
CA LEU A 388 0.02 14.45 2.18
C LEU A 388 -0.61 13.59 1.06
N GLY A 389 -0.45 13.98 -0.21
CA GLY A 389 -0.99 13.22 -1.35
C GLY A 389 -0.12 12.04 -1.81
N SER A 390 1.07 11.86 -1.25
CA SER A 390 2.07 10.88 -1.71
C SER A 390 2.57 9.98 -0.56
N LEU A 391 1.66 9.54 0.31
CA LEU A 391 1.99 8.64 1.44
C LEU A 391 2.42 7.24 0.97
N ASP A 392 1.87 6.76 -0.14
CA ASP A 392 2.19 5.44 -0.70
C ASP A 392 3.58 5.37 -1.35
N ARG A 393 4.34 6.47 -1.31
CA ARG A 393 5.62 6.61 -2.02
C ARG A 393 6.78 6.32 -1.08
N ASN A 394 7.59 5.33 -1.42
CA ASN A 394 8.89 5.09 -0.79
C ASN A 394 9.99 5.27 -1.84
N ASP A 395 10.84 6.29 -1.69
CA ASP A 395 12.00 6.46 -2.57
C ASP A 395 13.10 5.44 -2.21
N TYR A 396 13.11 4.96 -0.97
CA TYR A 396 14.07 3.97 -0.49
C TYR A 396 13.47 3.12 0.63
N ARG A 397 13.65 1.80 0.55
CA ARG A 397 13.28 0.83 1.60
C ARG A 397 14.31 -0.30 1.55
N VAL A 398 15.24 -0.34 2.51
CA VAL A 398 16.39 -1.26 2.46
C VAL A 398 16.72 -1.84 3.81
N LEU A 399 16.99 -3.15 3.85
CA LEU A 399 17.54 -3.84 5.01
C LEU A 399 19.07 -3.86 4.93
N MET A 400 19.73 -3.29 5.93
CA MET A 400 21.19 -3.25 6.05
C MET A 400 21.68 -4.24 7.12
N PRO A 401 22.89 -4.83 6.97
CA PRO A 401 23.51 -5.60 8.03
C PRO A 401 23.75 -4.73 9.26
N ALA A 402 23.46 -5.25 10.45
CA ALA A 402 23.62 -4.55 11.72
C ALA A 402 25.06 -4.07 11.92
N GLN A 403 26.03 -4.93 11.59
CA GLN A 403 27.45 -4.57 11.64
C GLN A 403 27.74 -3.48 10.62
N GLY A 404 28.27 -2.34 11.08
CA GLY A 404 28.70 -1.24 10.22
C GLY A 404 27.57 -0.31 9.76
N ALA A 405 26.31 -0.54 10.13
CA ALA A 405 25.17 0.22 9.61
C ALA A 405 25.31 1.73 9.85
N ALA A 406 25.72 2.14 11.06
CA ALA A 406 25.91 3.55 11.41
C ALA A 406 27.09 4.23 10.68
N GLN A 407 27.99 3.44 10.09
CA GLN A 407 29.15 3.90 9.34
C GLN A 407 28.93 3.85 7.82
N ARG A 408 27.78 3.37 7.34
CA ARG A 408 27.47 3.31 5.91
C ARG A 408 26.77 4.59 5.46
N PRO A 409 27.12 5.13 4.28
CA PRO A 409 26.27 6.13 3.64
C PRO A 409 24.94 5.51 3.22
N ILE A 410 23.86 6.30 3.27
CA ILE A 410 22.55 5.92 2.74
C ILE A 410 22.39 6.62 1.40
N ALA A 411 22.45 5.87 0.30
CA ALA A 411 22.35 6.39 -1.06
C ALA A 411 21.14 5.81 -1.78
N TYR A 412 20.27 6.68 -2.30
CA TYR A 412 19.01 6.28 -2.93
C TYR A 412 18.67 7.10 -4.15
N ARG A 413 17.94 6.49 -5.09
CA ARG A 413 17.53 7.12 -6.33
C ARG A 413 16.24 7.91 -6.14
N LEU A 414 16.10 9.00 -6.87
CA LEU A 414 14.94 9.88 -6.82
C LEU A 414 14.01 9.58 -8.00
N ALA A 415 12.73 9.31 -7.75
CA ALA A 415 11.70 9.25 -8.80
C ALA A 415 11.02 10.62 -8.96
N THR A 416 10.35 10.94 -10.06
CA THR A 416 9.48 12.12 -10.15
C THR A 416 8.31 12.01 -9.16
N LEU A 417 7.49 13.05 -9.01
CA LEU A 417 6.27 12.99 -8.21
C LEU A 417 5.27 11.96 -8.75
N GLU A 418 5.32 11.72 -10.06
CA GLU A 418 4.52 10.76 -10.80
C GLU A 418 5.10 9.33 -10.75
N GLY A 419 6.23 9.12 -10.07
CA GLY A 419 6.88 7.81 -9.94
C GLY A 419 7.80 7.44 -11.12
N GLU A 420 8.10 8.38 -12.02
CA GLU A 420 9.01 8.13 -13.14
C GLU A 420 10.45 8.09 -12.65
N GLN A 421 11.24 7.15 -13.16
CA GLN A 421 12.66 7.05 -12.80
C GLN A 421 13.42 8.30 -13.26
N THR A 422 14.26 8.86 -12.39
CA THR A 422 15.18 9.95 -12.75
C THR A 422 16.63 9.50 -12.60
N ASN A 423 17.55 10.33 -13.09
CA ASN A 423 18.97 10.14 -12.88
C ASN A 423 19.43 10.62 -11.49
N GLY A 424 18.57 11.31 -10.73
CA GLY A 424 18.95 11.91 -9.46
C GLY A 424 19.23 10.85 -8.40
N ILE A 425 20.34 11.00 -7.69
CA ILE A 425 20.62 10.27 -6.45
C ILE A 425 20.79 11.25 -5.29
N ASN A 426 20.29 10.85 -4.13
CA ASN A 426 20.52 11.54 -2.87
C ASN A 426 21.36 10.65 -1.96
N VAL A 427 22.33 11.26 -1.27
CA VAL A 427 23.30 10.55 -0.43
C VAL A 427 23.37 11.21 0.94
N ILE A 428 23.15 10.43 1.99
CA ILE A 428 23.31 10.86 3.38
C ILE A 428 24.58 10.23 3.94
N ALA A 429 25.54 11.07 4.34
CA ALA A 429 26.79 10.61 4.90
C ALA A 429 26.68 10.26 6.40
N PRO A 430 27.41 9.21 6.86
CA PRO A 430 27.47 8.87 8.28
C PRO A 430 28.24 9.95 9.07
N PRO A 431 28.11 10.00 10.42
CA PRO A 431 28.90 10.89 11.27
C PRO A 431 30.41 10.77 11.04
N GLY A 432 31.11 11.91 11.08
CA GLY A 432 32.57 11.97 10.88
C GLY A 432 33.03 12.06 9.42
N THR A 433 32.12 11.93 8.46
CA THR A 433 32.44 12.06 7.04
C THR A 433 32.79 13.50 6.68
N VAL A 434 33.90 13.69 5.97
CA VAL A 434 34.26 14.99 5.35
C VAL A 434 34.37 14.91 3.82
N ARG A 435 34.39 13.69 3.27
CA ARG A 435 34.48 13.46 1.84
C ARG A 435 33.65 12.24 1.46
N LEU A 436 32.87 12.36 0.39
CA LEU A 436 32.15 11.28 -0.26
C LEU A 436 32.70 11.07 -1.67
N GLU A 437 32.77 9.81 -2.11
CA GLU A 437 33.04 9.45 -3.49
C GLU A 437 31.94 8.54 -4.03
N LEU A 438 31.44 8.83 -5.23
CA LEU A 438 30.57 7.96 -6.02
C LEU A 438 31.41 7.28 -7.11
N LYS A 439 31.40 5.96 -7.15
CA LYS A 439 32.05 5.18 -8.20
C LYS A 439 31.02 4.34 -8.93
N ALA A 440 30.67 4.76 -10.14
CA ALA A 440 29.80 3.99 -11.02
C ALA A 440 30.61 2.96 -11.81
N ASP A 441 29.97 1.85 -12.20
CA ASP A 441 30.65 0.78 -12.92
C ASP A 441 31.28 1.27 -14.22
N GLY A 442 32.58 1.00 -14.38
CA GLY A 442 33.36 1.40 -15.56
C GLY A 442 33.74 2.89 -15.61
N GLN A 443 33.47 3.66 -14.56
CA GLN A 443 33.80 5.08 -14.47
C GLN A 443 34.82 5.38 -13.36
N ASP A 444 35.51 6.52 -13.50
CA ASP A 444 36.36 7.06 -12.45
C ASP A 444 35.51 7.56 -11.28
N ALA A 445 36.07 7.52 -10.06
CA ALA A 445 35.37 8.00 -8.87
C ALA A 445 35.12 9.51 -8.94
N GLN A 446 33.88 9.91 -8.69
CA GLN A 446 33.44 11.30 -8.60
C GLN A 446 33.37 11.73 -7.13
N SER A 447 34.05 12.82 -6.76
CA SER A 447 33.87 13.44 -5.45
C SER A 447 32.48 14.08 -5.36
N LEU A 448 31.78 13.87 -4.24
CA LEU A 448 30.49 14.50 -3.96
C LEU A 448 30.65 15.61 -2.93
N ASP A 449 30.04 16.76 -3.19
CA ASP A 449 30.05 17.90 -2.27
C ASP A 449 28.99 17.71 -1.19
N LEU A 450 29.44 17.65 0.07
CA LEU A 450 28.57 17.57 1.24
C LEU A 450 28.08 18.96 1.63
N ASP A 451 26.78 19.08 1.86
CA ASP A 451 26.19 20.25 2.51
C ASP A 451 26.38 20.19 4.04
N GLU A 452 25.96 21.26 4.74
CA GLU A 452 26.06 21.36 6.20
C GLU A 452 25.24 20.29 6.94
N SER A 453 24.25 19.67 6.27
CA SER A 453 23.48 18.55 6.81
C SER A 453 24.08 17.18 6.49
N ARG A 454 25.28 17.14 5.90
CA ARG A 454 25.98 15.91 5.46
C ARG A 454 25.22 15.17 4.35
N ARG A 455 24.49 15.92 3.53
CA ARG A 455 23.81 15.41 2.34
C ARG A 455 24.60 15.80 1.10
N ALA A 456 24.62 14.92 0.11
CA ALA A 456 25.11 15.23 -1.23
C ALA A 456 24.12 14.78 -2.30
N GLU A 457 24.19 15.43 -3.47
CA GLU A 457 23.43 15.08 -4.67
C GLU A 457 24.38 14.63 -5.78
N ALA A 458 23.91 13.74 -6.64
CA ALA A 458 24.60 13.39 -7.87
C ALA A 458 23.61 12.91 -8.94
N GLU A 459 24.13 12.71 -10.15
CA GLU A 459 23.41 12.07 -11.24
C GLU A 459 24.03 10.71 -11.56
N LEU A 460 23.19 9.70 -11.76
CA LEU A 460 23.56 8.35 -12.13
C LEU A 460 22.45 7.76 -13.01
N ASP A 461 22.82 7.15 -14.13
CA ASP A 461 21.84 6.47 -14.98
C ASP A 461 20.98 5.49 -14.15
N PRO A 462 19.64 5.41 -14.35
CA PRO A 462 18.74 4.64 -13.50
C PRO A 462 19.10 3.15 -13.39
N GLN A 463 19.77 2.62 -14.41
CA GLN A 463 20.15 1.20 -14.52
C GLN A 463 21.63 0.95 -14.17
N GLN A 464 22.43 2.00 -13.99
CA GLN A 464 23.86 1.86 -13.74
C GLN A 464 24.15 1.56 -12.27
N ALA A 465 24.83 0.45 -11.99
CA ALA A 465 25.30 0.15 -10.65
C ALA A 465 26.39 1.15 -10.21
N ALA A 466 26.38 1.53 -8.93
CA ALA A 466 27.39 2.38 -8.33
C ALA A 466 27.60 2.07 -6.85
N THR A 467 28.72 2.52 -6.30
CA THR A 467 29.03 2.48 -4.87
C THR A 467 29.36 3.88 -4.37
N VAL A 468 28.87 4.23 -3.19
CA VAL A 468 29.25 5.43 -2.45
C VAL A 468 30.19 5.03 -1.33
N THR A 469 31.32 5.73 -1.19
CA THR A 469 32.29 5.55 -0.10
C THR A 469 32.45 6.85 0.69
N ALA A 470 32.40 6.75 2.02
CA ALA A 470 32.59 7.85 2.96
C ALA A 470 33.98 7.80 3.58
N TYR A 471 34.63 8.97 3.68
CA TYR A 471 35.96 9.12 4.25
C TYR A 471 35.99 10.20 5.34
N ASP A 472 36.87 10.01 6.32
CA ASP A 472 37.14 10.96 7.39
C ASP A 472 38.22 12.01 7.02
N GLU A 473 38.57 12.89 7.97
CA GLU A 473 39.60 13.93 7.79
C GLU A 473 41.01 13.39 7.51
N ALA A 474 41.33 12.19 7.97
CA ALA A 474 42.61 11.54 7.71
C ALA A 474 42.65 10.93 6.30
N GLY A 475 41.50 10.80 5.64
CA GLY A 475 41.32 10.13 4.37
C GLY A 475 41.09 8.62 4.53
N ASP A 476 40.85 8.14 5.75
CA ASP A 476 40.51 6.74 6.02
C ASP A 476 39.04 6.49 5.67
N GLU A 477 38.75 5.29 5.17
CA GLU A 477 37.38 4.87 4.85
C GLU A 477 36.57 4.65 6.13
N ILE A 478 35.43 5.34 6.24
CA ILE A 478 34.43 5.13 7.29
C ILE A 478 33.54 3.95 6.92
N GLY A 479 33.07 3.92 5.68
CA GLY A 479 32.28 2.83 5.13
C GLY A 479 31.76 3.10 3.72
N SER A 480 31.21 2.07 3.10
CA SER A 480 30.67 2.10 1.74
C SER A 480 29.29 1.46 1.65
N ALA A 481 28.48 1.90 0.70
CA ALA A 481 27.21 1.28 0.36
C ALA A 481 26.92 1.35 -1.15
N PRO A 482 26.29 0.32 -1.75
CA PRO A 482 25.85 0.39 -3.13
C PRO A 482 24.68 1.36 -3.29
N VAL A 483 24.59 1.99 -4.46
CA VAL A 483 23.39 2.69 -4.91
C VAL A 483 22.46 1.65 -5.53
N LEU A 484 21.45 1.23 -4.75
CA LEU A 484 20.50 0.22 -5.21
C LEU A 484 19.64 0.77 -6.39
N PRO A 485 19.17 -0.11 -7.29
CA PRO A 485 18.17 0.27 -8.28
C PRO A 485 16.89 0.77 -7.58
N PHE A 486 15.98 1.38 -8.34
CA PHE A 486 14.65 1.67 -7.80
C PHE A 486 14.03 0.39 -7.26
N ALA A 487 13.62 0.42 -5.99
CA ALA A 487 12.99 -0.73 -5.35
C ALA A 487 11.73 -1.10 -6.14
N GLY A 488 11.62 -2.37 -6.53
CA GLY A 488 10.36 -2.93 -7.00
C GLY A 488 9.35 -2.99 -5.86
N LYS A 489 8.08 -3.26 -6.19
CA LYS A 489 7.06 -3.59 -5.18
C LYS A 489 7.50 -4.87 -4.44
N GLY A 490 7.41 -4.88 -3.11
CA GLY A 490 7.73 -6.04 -2.30
C GLY A 490 8.16 -5.67 -0.88
N SER A 491 8.22 -6.68 0.00
CA SER A 491 8.67 -6.51 1.37
C SER A 491 10.19 -6.28 1.46
N VAL A 492 10.62 -5.49 2.44
CA VAL A 492 12.04 -5.19 2.63
C VAL A 492 12.82 -6.39 3.09
N GLY A 493 14.04 -6.55 2.56
CA GLY A 493 14.96 -7.62 2.94
C GLY A 493 14.77 -8.92 2.16
N GLU A 494 13.64 -9.09 1.46
CA GLU A 494 13.33 -10.30 0.70
C GLU A 494 13.84 -10.22 -0.73
N ALA A 495 13.63 -9.10 -1.40
CA ALA A 495 14.13 -8.85 -2.74
C ALA A 495 15.58 -8.37 -2.72
N GLU A 496 16.39 -8.75 -3.72
CA GLU A 496 17.78 -8.29 -3.83
C GLU A 496 17.89 -6.77 -3.88
N GLY A 497 16.92 -6.08 -4.50
CA GLY A 497 16.87 -4.61 -4.55
C GLY A 497 16.47 -3.93 -3.24
N THR A 498 16.08 -4.68 -2.21
CA THR A 498 15.65 -4.13 -0.90
C THR A 498 16.55 -4.59 0.25
N ARG A 499 17.75 -5.09 -0.04
CA ARG A 499 18.75 -5.49 0.97
C ARG A 499 20.17 -5.15 0.56
N LEU A 500 21.00 -4.86 1.55
CA LEU A 500 22.46 -4.86 1.41
C LEU A 500 22.98 -6.22 1.86
N VAL A 501 23.49 -7.01 0.92
CA VAL A 501 24.17 -8.26 1.25
C VAL A 501 25.65 -7.95 1.55
N PRO A 502 26.25 -8.51 2.62
CA PRO A 502 27.66 -8.32 2.96
C PRO A 502 28.66 -8.67 1.85
#